data_AF-A0A7U9NGH0-F1
#
_entry.id   AF-A0A7U9NGH0-F1
#
_cell.length_a   1.000
_cell.length_b   1.000
_cell.length_c   1.000
_cell.angle_alpha   90.00
_cell.angle_beta   90.00
_cell.angle_gamma   90.00
#
_symmetry.space_group_name_H-M   'P 1'
#
loop_
_entity.id
_entity.type
_entity.pdbx_description
1 polymer ?
#
loop_
_entity_poly.entity_id
_entity_poly.type
_entity_poly.pdbx_seq_one_letter_code
_entity_poly.pdbx_strand_id
1 'polypeptide(L)'
;MEEVLWLSIKHFMQEISFSLNPKLEGLTDLNQDVIGWIEIPDTKVDYPVMQSEDNQYYINHTFYKTENPAGSVYMDAENQKDFSDLVTFLYGHRMRDNSMFGTLKYYVNYDYWQEHTQIHISTYEEELVYDIFFRSLGRDK
;
A
#
# COMPACT_ATOMS: atom_id res chain seq x y z
N MET A 1 -9.04 36.17 -29.23
CA MET A 1 -9.80 34.93 -29.54
C MET A 1 -9.14 33.70 -28.88
N GLU A 2 -8.39 33.88 -27.78
CA GLU A 2 -7.64 32.79 -27.11
C GLU A 2 -8.22 32.42 -25.74
N GLU A 3 -9.01 33.29 -25.09
CA GLU A 3 -9.60 33.01 -23.77
C GLU A 3 -10.67 31.90 -23.81
N VAL A 4 -11.39 31.76 -24.93
CA VAL A 4 -12.49 30.78 -25.07
C VAL A 4 -11.96 29.35 -25.15
N LEU A 5 -10.83 29.14 -25.84
CA LEU A 5 -10.21 27.82 -25.96
C LEU A 5 -9.69 27.33 -24.59
N TRP A 6 -9.09 28.23 -23.81
CA TRP A 6 -8.59 27.94 -22.46
C TRP A 6 -9.71 27.61 -21.46
N LEU A 7 -10.83 28.32 -21.51
CA LEU A 7 -12.01 28.05 -20.68
C LEU A 7 -12.62 26.67 -21.00
N SER A 8 -12.73 26.31 -22.28
CA SER A 8 -13.21 24.98 -22.69
C SER A 8 -12.27 23.86 -22.28
N ILE A 9 -10.94 24.04 -22.34
CA ILE A 9 -9.99 23.03 -21.86
C ILE A 9 -10.09 22.86 -20.34
N LYS A 10 -10.20 23.95 -19.55
CA LYS A 10 -10.41 23.84 -18.09
C LYS A 10 -11.71 23.13 -17.74
N HIS A 11 -12.80 23.42 -18.46
CA HIS A 11 -14.09 22.79 -18.22
C HIS A 11 -14.08 21.30 -18.63
N PHE A 12 -13.40 20.96 -19.72
CA PHE A 12 -13.27 19.58 -20.20
C PHE A 12 -12.32 18.73 -19.34
N MET A 13 -11.28 19.34 -18.74
CA MET A 13 -10.38 18.66 -17.80
C MET A 13 -10.98 18.48 -16.40
N GLN A 14 -12.13 19.10 -16.09
CA GLN A 14 -12.89 18.81 -14.86
C GLN A 14 -13.76 17.56 -14.96
N GLU A 15 -14.05 17.07 -16.17
CA GLU A 15 -14.85 15.85 -16.38
C GLU A 15 -14.01 14.56 -16.55
N ILE A 16 -12.68 14.68 -16.67
CA ILE A 16 -11.76 13.56 -16.47
C ILE A 16 -11.19 13.69 -15.05
N SER A 17 -12.06 13.65 -14.04
CA SER A 17 -11.61 13.21 -12.74
C SER A 17 -11.35 11.72 -12.87
N PHE A 18 -10.10 11.34 -13.17
CA PHE A 18 -9.58 10.13 -12.54
C PHE A 18 -9.86 10.37 -11.05
N SER A 19 -10.88 9.73 -10.48
CA SER A 19 -11.17 9.93 -9.08
C SER A 19 -9.99 9.32 -8.35
N LEU A 20 -9.03 10.18 -7.99
CA LEU A 20 -7.88 9.77 -7.23
C LEU A 20 -8.40 9.01 -6.02
N ASN A 21 -7.81 7.86 -5.75
CA ASN A 21 -8.21 7.08 -4.60
C ASN A 21 -8.13 7.98 -3.35
N PRO A 22 -9.22 8.18 -2.57
CA PRO A 22 -9.23 9.10 -1.44
C PRO A 22 -8.15 8.78 -0.40
N LYS A 23 -7.71 7.51 -0.29
CA LYS A 23 -6.61 7.12 0.58
C LYS A 23 -5.26 7.66 0.14
N LEU A 24 -5.09 7.94 -1.15
CA LEU A 24 -3.82 8.37 -1.76
C LEU A 24 -3.78 9.86 -2.05
N GLU A 25 -4.88 10.58 -1.83
CA GLU A 25 -4.97 12.02 -2.11
C GLU A 25 -3.91 12.82 -1.35
N GLY A 26 -3.06 13.53 -2.10
CA GLY A 26 -1.99 14.37 -1.56
C GLY A 26 -0.80 13.61 -0.96
N LEU A 27 -0.80 12.27 -0.93
CA LEU A 27 0.32 11.51 -0.36
C LEU A 27 1.59 11.65 -1.19
N THR A 28 1.46 11.73 -2.52
CA THR A 28 2.60 11.91 -3.43
C THR A 28 3.33 13.23 -3.16
N ASP A 29 2.62 14.29 -2.75
CA ASP A 29 3.21 15.58 -2.40
C ASP A 29 4.08 15.51 -1.14
N LEU A 30 3.76 14.59 -0.23
CA LEU A 30 4.52 14.34 1.01
C LEU A 30 5.68 13.37 0.77
N ASN A 31 5.46 12.33 -0.03
CA ASN A 31 6.49 11.37 -0.42
C ASN A 31 6.17 10.73 -1.78
N GLN A 32 7.03 10.96 -2.76
CA GLN A 32 6.93 10.43 -4.13
C GLN A 32 7.09 8.90 -4.22
N ASP A 33 7.55 8.26 -3.15
CA ASP A 33 7.78 6.82 -3.10
C ASP A 33 6.52 6.03 -2.72
N VAL A 34 5.39 6.71 -2.46
CA VAL A 34 4.11 6.07 -2.16
C VAL A 34 3.43 5.59 -3.46
N ILE A 35 3.23 4.28 -3.55
CA ILE A 35 2.72 3.61 -4.75
C ILE A 35 1.31 3.04 -4.57
N GLY A 36 0.83 2.95 -3.33
CA GLY A 36 -0.50 2.46 -3.02
C GLY A 36 -0.76 2.41 -1.52
N TRP A 37 -1.81 1.69 -1.14
CA TRP A 37 -2.22 1.48 0.24
C TRP A 37 -2.59 0.01 0.46
N ILE A 38 -2.22 -0.57 1.59
CA ILE A 38 -2.65 -1.91 2.00
C ILE A 38 -3.57 -1.82 3.20
N GLU A 39 -4.68 -2.54 3.14
CA GLU A 39 -5.60 -2.73 4.25
C GLU A 39 -5.96 -4.22 4.40
N ILE A 40 -6.05 -4.68 5.64
CA ILE A 40 -6.77 -5.91 5.99
C ILE A 40 -7.89 -5.49 6.94
N PRO A 41 -9.15 -5.55 6.52
CA PRO A 41 -10.29 -5.08 7.32
C PRO A 41 -10.30 -5.68 8.72
N ASP A 42 -10.69 -4.86 9.70
CA ASP A 42 -10.77 -5.21 11.13
C ASP A 42 -9.43 -5.63 11.77
N THR A 43 -8.30 -5.24 11.17
CA THR A 43 -6.96 -5.44 11.73
C THR A 43 -6.20 -4.11 11.87
N LYS A 44 -4.94 -4.18 12.34
CA LYS A 44 -4.04 -3.01 12.37
C LYS A 44 -3.31 -2.76 11.04
N VAL A 45 -3.47 -3.63 10.03
CA VAL A 45 -2.86 -3.42 8.72
C VAL A 45 -3.72 -2.41 7.97
N ASP A 46 -3.26 -1.17 7.96
CA ASP A 46 -3.87 -0.04 7.26
C ASP A 46 -2.76 1.01 7.04
N TYR A 47 -1.98 0.84 5.97
CA TYR A 47 -0.71 1.55 5.77
C TYR A 47 -0.47 1.94 4.30
N PRO A 48 0.24 3.07 4.06
CA PRO A 48 0.78 3.35 2.73
C PRO A 48 1.83 2.29 2.36
N VAL A 49 1.83 1.91 1.08
CA VAL A 49 2.84 1.04 0.48
C VAL A 49 3.90 1.91 -0.19
N MET A 50 5.14 1.77 0.28
CA MET A 50 6.29 2.51 -0.23
C MET A 50 7.08 1.66 -1.22
N GLN A 51 7.86 2.29 -2.10
CA GLN A 51 8.86 1.58 -2.90
C GLN A 51 10.06 2.47 -3.22
N SER A 52 11.26 1.96 -2.96
CA SER A 52 12.55 2.58 -3.26
C SER A 52 13.29 1.84 -4.37
N GLU A 53 14.47 2.34 -4.77
CA GLU A 53 15.35 1.66 -5.74
C GLU A 53 16.00 0.38 -5.19
N ASP A 54 15.89 0.14 -3.88
CA ASP A 54 16.36 -1.06 -3.20
C ASP A 54 15.37 -1.56 -2.15
N ASN A 55 15.62 -2.75 -1.61
CA ASN A 55 14.84 -3.39 -0.56
C ASN A 55 15.31 -3.05 0.87
N GLN A 56 16.19 -2.05 1.04
CA GLN A 56 16.84 -1.72 2.32
C GLN A 56 16.30 -0.44 2.94
N TYR A 57 16.02 0.59 2.14
CA TYR A 57 15.70 1.92 2.65
C TYR A 57 14.49 1.92 3.60
N TYR A 58 13.36 1.35 3.17
CA TYR A 58 12.13 1.33 3.95
C TYR A 58 12.06 0.28 5.06
N ILE A 59 13.12 -0.52 5.26
CA ILE A 59 13.25 -1.39 6.44
C ILE A 59 13.26 -0.55 7.72
N ASN A 60 13.91 0.61 7.71
CA ASN A 60 14.09 1.45 8.90
C ASN A 60 13.73 2.92 8.66
N HIS A 61 12.96 3.22 7.60
CA HIS A 61 12.44 4.55 7.32
C HIS A 61 10.92 4.53 7.25
N THR A 62 10.31 5.56 7.83
CA THR A 62 8.86 5.79 7.76
C THR A 62 8.45 6.45 6.45
N PHE A 63 7.15 6.57 6.20
CA PHE A 63 6.56 7.38 5.13
C PHE A 63 7.15 8.80 5.06
N TYR A 64 7.48 9.43 6.19
CA TYR A 64 8.07 10.77 6.22
C TYR A 64 9.60 10.77 5.99
N LYS A 65 10.17 9.69 5.45
CA LYS A 65 11.62 9.50 5.25
C LYS A 65 12.46 9.70 6.52
N THR A 66 11.84 9.49 7.68
CA THR A 66 12.49 9.59 8.99
C THR A 66 12.86 8.21 9.49
N GLU A 67 14.07 8.05 10.04
CA GLU A 67 14.54 6.79 10.63
C GLU A 67 13.64 6.34 11.77
N ASN A 68 13.20 5.09 11.72
CA ASN A 68 12.41 4.42 12.75
C ASN A 68 12.58 2.89 12.64
N PRO A 69 12.84 2.17 13.74
CA PRO A 69 12.95 0.71 13.72
C PRO A 69 11.70 -0.04 13.21
N ALA A 70 10.51 0.58 13.26
CA ALA A 70 9.28 0.01 12.72
C ALA A 70 9.21 0.07 11.18
N GLY A 71 10.03 0.90 10.54
CA GLY A 71 10.09 1.06 9.09
C GLY A 71 8.75 1.49 8.46
N SER A 72 8.50 1.00 7.25
CA SER A 72 7.25 1.13 6.52
C SER A 72 6.79 -0.22 5.98
N VAL A 73 5.56 -0.28 5.45
CA VAL A 73 5.20 -1.35 4.51
C VAL A 73 5.76 -0.95 3.15
N TYR A 74 6.47 -1.86 2.49
CA TYR A 74 7.09 -1.55 1.20
C TYR A 74 7.05 -2.72 0.22
N MET A 75 7.00 -2.41 -1.06
CA MET A 75 7.06 -3.35 -2.17
C MET A 75 8.52 -3.65 -2.54
N ASP A 76 8.79 -4.86 -3.02
CA ASP A 76 10.08 -5.22 -3.61
C ASP A 76 10.46 -4.25 -4.74
N ALA A 77 11.72 -3.83 -4.79
CA ALA A 77 12.23 -2.88 -5.77
C ALA A 77 12.22 -3.41 -7.22
N GLU A 78 12.17 -4.73 -7.42
CA GLU A 78 12.05 -5.34 -8.75
C GLU A 78 10.61 -5.41 -9.26
N ASN A 79 9.61 -5.19 -8.39
CA ASN A 79 8.21 -5.20 -8.79
C ASN A 79 7.78 -3.88 -9.49
N GLN A 80 6.80 -3.97 -10.39
CA GLN A 80 6.17 -2.83 -11.02
C GLN A 80 5.28 -2.06 -10.03
N LYS A 81 5.41 -0.74 -10.02
CA LYS A 81 4.74 0.17 -9.06
C LYS A 81 3.22 0.12 -9.12
N ASP A 82 2.67 -0.34 -10.25
CA ASP A 82 1.24 -0.41 -10.54
C ASP A 82 0.62 -1.75 -10.12
N PHE A 83 1.37 -2.62 -9.43
CA PHE A 83 0.91 -3.94 -8.98
C PHE A 83 0.53 -4.90 -10.13
N SER A 84 1.01 -4.65 -11.36
CA SER A 84 0.68 -5.46 -12.55
C SER A 84 1.46 -6.77 -12.67
N ASP A 85 2.46 -7.00 -11.82
CA ASP A 85 3.22 -8.24 -11.83
C ASP A 85 2.37 -9.45 -11.46
N LEU A 86 2.75 -10.61 -12.01
CA LEU A 86 2.13 -11.89 -11.65
C LEU A 86 2.27 -12.22 -10.16
N VAL A 87 3.38 -11.78 -9.55
CA VAL A 87 3.65 -11.95 -8.11
C VAL A 87 4.26 -10.65 -7.59
N THR A 88 3.53 -9.99 -6.70
CA THR A 88 3.98 -8.80 -5.99
C THR A 88 4.40 -9.17 -4.56
N PHE A 89 5.60 -8.77 -4.16
CA PHE A 89 6.10 -9.00 -2.80
C PHE A 89 5.99 -7.71 -1.97
N LEU A 90 5.26 -7.80 -0.86
CA LEU A 90 5.16 -6.74 0.14
C LEU A 90 5.84 -7.17 1.43
N TYR A 91 6.62 -6.27 2.00
CA TYR A 91 7.39 -6.44 3.22
C TYR A 91 6.92 -5.47 4.30
N GLY A 92 7.02 -5.91 5.55
CA GLY A 92 6.70 -5.10 6.72
C GLY A 92 7.11 -5.82 7.99
N HIS A 93 7.47 -5.06 9.02
CA HIS A 93 7.96 -5.64 10.27
C HIS A 93 6.87 -6.39 11.04
N ARG A 94 7.23 -7.51 11.66
CA ARG A 94 6.36 -8.24 12.61
C ARG A 94 6.49 -7.61 14.00
N MET A 95 5.81 -6.49 14.23
CA MET A 95 5.90 -5.77 15.50
C MET A 95 5.17 -6.49 16.65
N ARG A 96 5.67 -6.32 17.88
CA ARG A 96 5.11 -6.96 19.09
C ARG A 96 3.78 -6.35 19.52
N ASP A 97 3.58 -5.06 19.28
CA ASP A 97 2.36 -4.31 19.57
C ASP A 97 1.26 -4.49 18.50
N ASN A 98 1.49 -5.41 17.56
CA ASN A 98 0.64 -5.74 16.43
C ASN A 98 0.55 -4.66 15.34
N SER A 99 1.33 -3.57 15.42
CA SER A 99 1.46 -2.63 14.28
C SER A 99 2.17 -3.30 13.09
N MET A 100 2.17 -2.62 11.95
CA MET A 100 2.77 -3.10 10.70
C MET A 100 2.21 -4.48 10.33
N PHE A 101 3.05 -5.47 10.04
CA PHE A 101 2.63 -6.85 9.79
C PHE A 101 2.58 -7.71 11.05
N GLY A 102 2.53 -7.08 12.23
CA GLY A 102 2.50 -7.76 13.52
C GLY A 102 1.25 -8.64 13.73
N THR A 103 0.11 -8.31 13.12
CA THR A 103 -1.11 -9.12 13.16
C THR A 103 -1.04 -10.38 12.30
N LEU A 104 -0.14 -10.45 11.30
CA LEU A 104 -0.09 -11.58 10.37
C LEU A 104 0.20 -12.92 11.06
N LYS A 105 0.83 -12.88 12.24
CA LYS A 105 1.07 -14.07 13.08
C LYS A 105 -0.22 -14.77 13.53
N TYR A 106 -1.36 -14.09 13.54
CA TYR A 106 -2.64 -14.65 13.98
C TYR A 106 -3.32 -15.54 12.93
N TYR A 107 -2.91 -15.46 11.66
CA TYR A 107 -3.44 -16.30 10.58
C TYR A 107 -3.21 -17.82 10.76
N VAL A 108 -2.38 -18.24 11.72
CA VAL A 108 -2.30 -19.67 12.10
C VAL A 108 -3.56 -20.16 12.81
N ASN A 109 -4.30 -19.26 13.46
CA ASN A 109 -5.59 -19.57 14.04
C ASN A 109 -6.65 -19.59 12.92
N TYR A 110 -7.46 -20.65 12.89
CA TYR A 110 -8.46 -20.85 11.84
C TYR A 110 -9.58 -19.80 11.90
N ASP A 111 -10.09 -19.50 13.09
CA ASP A 111 -11.20 -18.56 13.28
C ASP A 111 -10.77 -17.15 12.85
N TYR A 112 -9.57 -16.70 13.26
CA TYR A 112 -9.00 -15.43 12.81
C TYR A 112 -8.89 -15.37 11.27
N TRP A 113 -8.46 -16.46 10.62
CA TRP A 113 -8.40 -16.49 9.16
C TRP A 113 -9.79 -16.42 8.51
N GLN A 114 -10.80 -17.09 9.07
CA GLN A 114 -12.18 -17.02 8.56
C GLN A 114 -12.80 -15.63 8.69
N GLU A 115 -12.40 -14.87 9.72
CA GLU A 115 -12.86 -13.49 9.94
C GLU A 115 -12.13 -12.48 9.05
N HIS A 116 -10.90 -12.76 8.62
CA HIS A 116 -10.06 -11.84 7.84
C HIS A 116 -9.57 -12.49 6.55
N THR A 117 -10.45 -12.82 5.60
CA THR A 117 -10.06 -13.57 4.39
C THR A 117 -9.48 -12.71 3.27
N GLN A 118 -9.52 -11.38 3.38
CA GLN A 118 -9.24 -10.47 2.28
C GLN A 118 -8.15 -9.45 2.59
N ILE A 119 -7.35 -9.14 1.58
CA ILE A 119 -6.40 -8.03 1.55
C ILE A 119 -6.88 -7.05 0.49
N HIS A 120 -6.97 -5.77 0.84
CA HIS A 120 -7.35 -4.69 -0.04
C HIS A 120 -6.08 -3.89 -0.39
N ILE A 121 -5.87 -3.66 -1.68
CA ILE A 121 -4.81 -2.81 -2.21
C ILE A 121 -5.45 -1.67 -2.99
N SER A 122 -5.25 -0.45 -2.50
CA SER A 122 -5.69 0.76 -3.19
C SER A 122 -4.52 1.30 -4.02
N THR A 123 -4.68 1.34 -5.34
CA THR A 123 -3.77 2.03 -6.26
C THR A 123 -4.34 3.40 -6.62
N TYR A 124 -3.59 4.21 -7.37
CA TYR A 124 -4.11 5.48 -7.88
C TYR A 124 -5.20 5.29 -8.95
N GLU A 125 -5.32 4.08 -9.53
CA GLU A 125 -6.25 3.79 -10.62
C GLU A 125 -7.43 2.93 -10.18
N GLU A 126 -7.23 2.01 -9.25
CA GLU A 126 -8.24 1.03 -8.87
C GLU A 126 -8.07 0.49 -7.44
N GLU A 127 -9.06 -0.28 -7.01
CA GLU A 127 -9.05 -1.08 -5.79
C GLU A 127 -8.94 -2.55 -6.17
N LEU A 128 -7.90 -3.22 -5.67
CA LEU A 128 -7.65 -4.64 -5.88
C LEU A 128 -7.99 -5.39 -4.58
N VAL A 129 -8.74 -6.48 -4.69
CA VAL A 129 -9.11 -7.32 -3.54
C VAL A 129 -8.58 -8.73 -3.77
N TYR A 130 -7.81 -9.23 -2.80
CA TYR A 130 -7.16 -10.53 -2.85
C TYR A 130 -7.68 -11.44 -1.74
N ASP A 131 -8.06 -12.66 -2.10
CA ASP A 131 -8.39 -13.71 -1.14
C ASP A 131 -7.12 -14.41 -0.62
N ILE A 132 -7.04 -14.60 0.69
CA ILE A 132 -5.93 -15.31 1.33
C ILE A 132 -6.16 -16.82 1.22
N PHE A 133 -5.43 -17.47 0.30
CA PHE A 133 -5.52 -18.92 0.08
C PHE A 133 -4.39 -19.73 0.73
N PHE A 134 -3.23 -19.11 1.01
CA PHE A 134 -2.07 -19.77 1.61
C PHE A 134 -1.45 -18.92 2.71
N ARG A 135 -0.99 -19.59 3.78
CA ARG A 135 -0.33 -18.97 4.92
C ARG A 135 0.72 -19.92 5.50
N SER A 136 1.87 -19.38 5.87
CA SER A 136 2.95 -20.12 6.51
C SER A 136 3.71 -19.20 7.45
N LEU A 137 4.09 -19.69 8.63
CA LEU A 137 5.01 -18.97 9.51
C LEU A 137 6.41 -19.52 9.33
N GLY A 138 7.37 -18.62 9.12
CA GLY A 138 8.79 -18.95 9.23
C GLY A 138 9.10 -19.42 10.67
N ARG A 139 10.07 -20.32 10.81
CA ARG A 139 10.55 -20.72 12.14
C ARG A 139 11.24 -19.52 12.79
N ASP A 140 10.75 -19.11 13.96
CA ASP A 140 11.48 -18.20 14.85
C ASP A 140 12.84 -18.87 15.16
N LYS A 141 13.95 -18.21 14.79
CA LYS A 141 15.31 -18.63 15.18
C LYS A 141 15.61 -18.18 16.60
#